data_AF-A0A351HAV0-F1
#
_entry.id   AF-A0A351HAV0-F1
#
_cell.length_a   1.000
_cell.length_b   1.000
_cell.length_c   1.000
_cell.angle_alpha   90.00
_cell.angle_beta   90.00
_cell.angle_gamma   90.00
#
_symmetry.space_group_name_H-M   'P 1'
#
loop_
_entity.id
_entity.type
_entity.pdbx_description
1 polymer ?
#
loop_
_entity_poly.entity_id
_entity_poly.type
_entity_poly.pdbx_seq_one_letter_code
_entity_poly.pdbx_strand_id
1 'polypeptide(L)'
;MRRILFICFLLISLVTSAKNLIYLDDRGQTRVFADAVVVERSMDFVKLDIIGELIRGIVVSQSLRQEETIMILPSGIIVSLSHETKRATVEFGSEFENSLIIRDSKVLVNAELLAAITDKSFFSEAEALILYSQPVTVKGIQNTQEAIYVTLDRDVLPDFFTIWWTGSGSLALTLKPAKVDPFLSYEGMSVTTGRGFVKISAEKPWSDVEYEIKGMTLIIRGKSGMGRTIQQEASLDFDLNVFESYSGGQKFTMSYLEIDGSKFSFGVELANNEIAGLEKATDTLKRSGAEIMINGGYFDQNHNLPIGLLVRDGKVLGLPTLGRPAIYFTEGGEVYVSRMDVFYTAKFGDRFLQITGVNSPYRGEAVLYTDEYRNSIPDFDDFTYLVIRDGMVTKKGFVSRVEKGSDVLVLSPSSVQKIGNKASVGEFVSFELLNSYGKKVTGAVEGGPMIIHGGEPVTSYERNYYSASLLDVRAPRTLVGVKETGEVVFIVIDGYQQTSYGLTFKEMIEFFKDKGFESLMCLDGGKSSILSVNGEIINSPSSGVPSLPVIITGSRK
;
A
#
# COMPACT_ATOMS: atom_id res chain seq x y z
N MET A 1 27.32 -13.04 36.40
CA MET A 1 27.89 -12.06 35.46
C MET A 1 27.06 -10.80 35.53
N ARG A 2 27.65 -9.67 35.96
CA ARG A 2 26.98 -8.37 36.12
C ARG A 2 26.64 -7.79 34.75
N ARG A 3 25.36 -7.48 34.50
CA ARG A 3 24.91 -6.68 33.35
C ARG A 3 25.20 -5.21 33.66
N ILE A 4 26.12 -4.61 32.91
CA ILE A 4 26.40 -3.18 32.92
C ILE A 4 25.33 -2.51 32.04
N LEU A 5 24.51 -1.66 32.66
CA LEU A 5 23.54 -0.82 31.97
C LEU A 5 24.31 0.37 31.36
N PHE A 6 24.47 0.39 30.04
CA PHE A 6 24.97 1.57 29.34
C PHE A 6 23.81 2.57 29.19
N ILE A 7 23.78 3.59 30.05
CA ILE A 7 22.92 4.75 29.88
C ILE A 7 23.64 5.68 28.89
N CYS A 8 23.25 5.64 27.62
CA CYS A 8 23.67 6.64 26.65
C CYS A 8 23.00 7.97 26.99
N PHE A 9 23.76 8.90 27.57
CA PHE A 9 23.41 10.32 27.54
C PHE A 9 23.52 10.79 26.09
N LEU A 10 22.38 10.95 25.43
CA LEU A 10 22.31 11.64 24.15
C LEU A 10 22.58 13.13 24.43
N LEU A 11 23.84 13.55 24.32
CA LEU A 11 24.17 14.96 24.19
C LEU A 11 23.60 15.43 22.85
N ILE A 12 22.42 16.04 22.89
CA ILE A 12 21.88 16.81 21.78
C ILE A 12 22.84 17.99 21.59
N SER A 13 23.86 17.82 20.75
CA SER A 13 24.50 18.97 20.14
C SER A 13 23.39 19.72 19.41
N LEU A 14 23.10 20.96 19.82
CA LEU A 14 22.26 21.85 19.02
C LEU A 14 22.93 21.98 17.65
N VAL A 15 22.45 21.22 16.68
CA VAL A 15 22.79 21.43 15.28
C VAL A 15 22.12 22.75 14.92
N THR A 16 22.91 23.82 14.89
CA THR A 16 22.46 25.10 14.33
C THR A 16 22.23 24.89 12.85
N SER A 17 20.96 24.81 12.44
CA SER A 17 20.61 24.83 11.02
C SER A 17 20.68 26.26 10.51
N ALA A 18 21.37 26.45 9.38
CA ALA A 18 21.27 27.67 8.60
C ALA A 18 20.06 27.56 7.67
N LYS A 19 19.30 28.64 7.54
CA LYS A 19 18.16 28.77 6.63
C LYS A 19 18.44 29.86 5.59
N ASN A 20 17.74 29.77 4.47
CA ASN A 20 17.69 30.86 3.49
C ASN A 20 16.82 32.01 4.01
N LEU A 21 17.15 33.25 3.64
CA LEU A 21 16.23 34.38 3.75
C LEU A 21 15.62 34.66 2.38
N ILE A 22 14.29 34.62 2.28
CA ILE A 22 13.55 35.00 1.09
C ILE A 22 12.89 36.34 1.36
N TYR A 23 13.24 37.36 0.57
CA TYR A 23 12.68 38.70 0.69
C TYR A 23 11.74 39.01 -0.46
N LEU A 24 10.48 39.33 -0.13
CA LEU A 24 9.44 39.75 -1.07
C LEU A 24 9.23 41.26 -0.95
N ASP A 25 9.67 42.01 -1.96
CA ASP A 25 9.53 43.46 -1.94
C ASP A 25 8.15 43.94 -2.39
N ASP A 26 7.95 45.26 -2.28
CA ASP A 26 6.74 45.99 -2.67
C ASP A 26 6.55 46.12 -4.20
N ARG A 27 7.63 45.88 -4.98
CA ARG A 27 7.63 45.93 -6.45
C ARG A 27 7.37 44.57 -7.09
N GLY A 28 7.20 43.53 -6.28
CA GLY A 28 6.96 42.16 -6.74
C GLY A 28 8.24 41.38 -7.06
N GLN A 29 9.43 41.88 -6.70
CA GLN A 29 10.67 41.10 -6.83
C GLN A 29 10.85 40.16 -5.64
N THR A 30 11.42 39.00 -5.93
CA THR A 30 11.87 38.01 -4.95
C THR A 30 13.39 38.01 -4.92
N ARG A 31 13.97 38.12 -3.72
CA ARG A 31 15.43 37.95 -3.51
C ARG A 31 15.68 36.82 -2.53
N VAL A 32 16.66 35.99 -2.81
CA VAL A 32 17.04 34.86 -1.97
C VAL A 32 18.47 35.05 -1.50
N PHE A 33 18.67 34.97 -0.19
CA PHE A 33 19.98 35.04 0.44
C PHE A 33 20.25 33.69 1.12
N ALA A 34 21.21 32.94 0.57
CA ALA A 34 21.56 31.62 1.06
C ALA A 34 22.23 31.70 2.44
N ASP A 35 21.90 30.74 3.32
CA ASP A 35 22.47 30.63 4.67
C ASP A 35 22.43 31.93 5.48
N ALA A 36 21.44 32.79 5.22
CA ALA A 36 21.34 34.12 5.79
C ALA A 36 20.77 34.13 7.22
N VAL A 37 20.19 33.01 7.65
CA VAL A 37 19.42 32.91 8.88
C VAL A 37 19.95 31.77 9.74
N VAL A 38 20.05 32.00 11.04
CA VAL A 38 20.43 30.99 12.04
C VAL A 38 19.25 30.77 12.98
N VAL A 39 18.90 29.51 13.22
CA VAL A 39 17.88 29.15 14.20
C VAL A 39 18.52 28.95 15.57
N GLU A 40 18.05 29.68 16.58
CA GLU A 40 18.46 29.48 17.96
C GLU A 40 17.27 29.64 18.90
N ARG A 41 17.06 28.66 19.79
CA ARG A 41 15.93 28.65 20.75
C ARG A 41 14.57 28.87 20.08
N SER A 42 14.36 28.24 18.92
CA SER A 42 13.15 28.35 18.12
C SER A 42 12.86 29.76 17.57
N MET A 43 13.87 30.65 17.54
CA MET A 43 13.80 31.97 16.92
C MET A 43 14.76 32.03 15.73
N ASP A 44 14.38 32.78 14.70
CA ASP A 44 15.21 33.01 13.52
C ASP A 44 16.00 34.31 13.67
N PHE A 45 17.30 34.24 13.41
CA PHE A 45 18.21 35.39 13.46
C PHE A 45 18.87 35.61 12.11
N VAL A 46 18.66 36.78 11.52
CA VAL A 46 19.19 37.18 10.21
C VAL A 46 20.57 37.83 10.37
N LYS A 47 21.53 37.42 9.56
CA LYS A 47 22.88 38.02 9.58
C LYS A 47 22.82 39.51 9.22
N LEU A 48 23.53 40.34 9.98
CA LEU A 48 23.48 41.79 9.86
C LEU A 48 24.02 42.33 8.52
N ASP A 49 24.96 41.62 7.90
CA ASP A 49 25.48 41.94 6.55
C ASP A 49 24.38 41.87 5.49
N ILE A 50 23.50 40.87 5.58
CA ILE A 50 22.32 40.73 4.69
C ILE A 50 21.29 41.85 4.90
N ILE A 51 21.11 42.33 6.13
CA ILE A 51 20.18 43.44 6.42
C ILE A 51 20.60 44.71 5.68
N GLY A 52 21.91 44.95 5.54
CA GLY A 52 22.45 46.06 4.74
C GLY A 52 22.03 46.00 3.27
N GLU A 53 21.95 44.80 2.70
CA GLU A 53 21.51 44.57 1.32
C GLU A 53 19.99 44.66 1.16
N LEU A 54 19.25 44.31 2.22
CA LEU A 54 17.79 44.30 2.25
C LEU A 54 17.21 45.70 2.40
N ILE A 55 17.81 46.54 3.25
CA ILE A 55 17.36 47.90 3.56
C ILE A 55 18.33 48.91 2.95
N ARG A 56 18.03 49.33 1.72
CA ARG A 56 18.89 50.28 1.00
C ARG A 56 19.02 51.60 1.77
N GLY A 57 20.26 51.98 2.12
CA GLY A 57 20.56 53.23 2.82
C GLY A 57 20.55 53.12 4.35
N ILE A 58 20.43 51.92 4.91
CA ILE A 58 20.66 51.70 6.34
C ILE A 58 22.11 52.02 6.70
N VAL A 59 22.31 52.71 7.81
CA VAL A 59 23.63 52.95 8.40
C VAL A 59 23.80 52.03 9.59
N VAL A 60 24.81 51.17 9.54
CA VAL A 60 25.16 50.28 10.64
C VAL A 60 26.50 50.71 11.22
N SER A 61 26.54 50.98 12.52
CA SER A 61 27.74 51.37 13.25
C SER A 61 27.91 50.49 14.48
N GLN A 62 29.12 50.00 14.74
CA GLN A 62 29.46 49.29 15.97
C GLN A 62 30.32 50.17 16.86
N SER A 63 30.10 50.09 18.17
CA SER A 63 30.94 50.81 19.13
C SER A 63 32.39 50.31 19.08
N LEU A 64 33.36 51.17 19.42
CA LEU A 64 34.79 50.82 19.41
C LEU A 64 35.13 49.60 20.28
N ARG A 65 34.33 49.34 21.31
CA ARG A 65 34.45 48.18 22.22
C ARG A 65 33.60 46.98 21.81
N GLN A 66 32.85 47.08 20.71
CA GLN A 66 31.87 46.08 20.26
C GLN A 66 30.84 45.71 21.34
N GLU A 67 30.47 46.67 22.18
CA GLU A 67 29.45 46.50 23.22
C GLU A 67 28.04 46.79 22.70
N GLU A 68 27.94 47.51 21.58
CA GLU A 68 26.68 48.01 21.02
C GLU A 68 26.76 48.08 19.50
N THR A 69 25.67 47.70 18.82
CA THR A 69 25.45 47.97 17.39
C THR A 69 24.31 48.95 17.25
N ILE A 70 24.51 50.04 16.52
CA ILE A 70 23.49 51.02 16.18
C ILE A 70 23.13 50.84 14.71
N MET A 71 21.83 50.73 14.43
CA MET A 71 21.27 50.75 13.09
C MET A 71 20.40 52.00 12.93
N ILE A 72 20.62 52.77 11.86
CA ILE A 72 19.79 53.93 11.50
C ILE A 72 19.12 53.59 10.17
N LEU A 73 17.81 53.40 10.21
CA LEU A 73 17.02 53.06 9.03
C LEU A 73 16.78 54.31 8.17
N PRO A 74 16.53 54.15 6.86
CA PRO A 74 16.19 55.27 5.96
C PRO A 74 14.95 56.07 6.40
N SER A 75 14.05 55.46 7.19
CA SER A 75 12.90 56.12 7.79
C SER A 75 13.26 57.12 8.89
N GLY A 76 14.50 57.09 9.41
CA GLY A 76 14.94 57.83 10.58
C GLY A 76 14.89 57.05 11.89
N ILE A 77 14.30 55.85 11.89
CA ILE A 77 14.25 54.95 13.06
C ILE A 77 15.69 54.60 13.48
N ILE A 78 16.01 54.84 14.75
CA ILE A 78 17.28 54.42 15.36
C ILE A 78 17.03 53.19 16.23
N VAL A 79 17.81 52.14 15.98
CA VAL A 79 17.80 50.88 16.72
C VAL A 79 19.17 50.71 17.38
N SER A 80 19.22 50.71 18.70
CA SER A 80 20.38 50.28 19.47
C SER A 80 20.23 48.79 19.81
N LEU A 81 21.30 48.01 19.61
CA LEU A 81 21.40 46.60 19.96
C LEU A 81 22.51 46.43 21.01
N SER A 82 22.16 46.08 22.25
CA SER A 82 23.12 45.84 23.32
C SER A 82 23.68 44.42 23.25
N HIS A 83 25.00 44.28 23.09
CA HIS A 83 25.66 42.98 22.96
C HIS A 83 25.69 42.23 24.29
N GLU A 84 25.69 42.95 25.42
CA GLU A 84 25.67 42.37 26.76
C GLU A 84 24.27 41.83 27.10
N THR A 85 23.25 42.69 26.99
CA THR A 85 21.88 42.35 27.44
C THR A 85 21.07 41.58 26.39
N LYS A 86 21.54 41.52 25.14
CA LYS A 86 20.82 40.93 23.98
C LYS A 86 19.47 41.59 23.70
N ARG A 87 19.32 42.87 24.09
CA ARG A 87 18.12 43.68 23.88
C ARG A 87 18.30 44.69 22.76
N ALA A 88 17.18 45.10 22.17
CA ALA A 88 17.12 46.24 21.27
C ALA A 88 16.29 47.38 21.86
N THR A 89 16.70 48.62 21.61
CA THR A 89 15.93 49.82 21.88
C THR A 89 15.62 50.54 20.58
N VAL A 90 14.34 50.76 20.28
CA VAL A 90 13.86 51.45 19.08
C VAL A 90 13.33 52.83 19.47
N GLU A 91 13.82 53.88 18.80
CA GLU A 91 13.38 55.28 18.96
C GLU A 91 13.28 55.77 20.42
N PHE A 92 14.18 55.31 21.29
CA PHE A 92 14.28 55.69 22.72
C PHE A 92 13.08 55.30 23.61
N GLY A 93 12.13 54.47 23.14
CA GLY A 93 10.90 54.17 23.89
C GLY A 93 10.43 52.72 23.88
N SER A 94 10.77 51.91 22.88
CA SER A 94 10.38 50.50 22.81
C SER A 94 11.59 49.59 22.99
N GLU A 95 11.56 48.76 24.04
CA GLU A 95 12.56 47.71 24.27
C GLU A 95 12.05 46.35 23.76
N PHE A 96 12.93 45.62 23.08
CA PHE A 96 12.71 44.26 22.63
C PHE A 96 13.75 43.34 23.30
N GLU A 97 13.28 42.24 23.86
CA GLU A 97 14.17 41.18 24.39
C GLU A 97 14.59 40.21 23.30
N ASN A 98 15.63 39.40 23.55
CA ASN A 98 16.11 38.35 22.64
C ASN A 98 16.32 38.83 21.18
N SER A 99 16.78 40.08 21.04
CA SER A 99 16.79 40.82 19.78
C SER A 99 17.98 40.52 18.89
N LEU A 100 19.04 39.95 19.46
CA LEU A 100 20.23 39.57 18.73
C LEU A 100 20.93 38.37 19.36
N ILE A 101 21.67 37.66 18.51
CA ILE A 101 22.72 36.73 18.92
C ILE A 101 24.05 37.17 18.31
N ILE A 102 25.14 36.63 18.86
CA ILE A 102 26.48 36.85 18.33
C ILE A 102 27.09 35.48 18.05
N ARG A 103 27.49 35.24 16.80
CA ARG A 103 28.16 34.01 16.34
C ARG A 103 29.36 34.41 15.52
N ASP A 104 30.53 33.84 15.82
CA ASP A 104 31.79 34.12 15.11
C ASP A 104 32.06 35.63 14.95
N SER A 105 31.86 36.37 16.04
CA SER A 105 31.99 37.84 16.10
C SER A 105 31.06 38.62 15.14
N LYS A 106 30.06 37.96 14.54
CA LYS A 106 29.01 38.58 13.74
C LYS A 106 27.73 38.71 14.56
N VAL A 107 27.07 39.86 14.41
CA VAL A 107 25.75 40.11 14.99
C VAL A 107 24.69 39.56 14.05
N LEU A 108 23.71 38.85 14.60
CA LEU A 108 22.52 38.42 13.89
C LEU A 108 21.30 38.97 14.63
N VAL A 109 20.33 39.49 13.87
CA VAL A 109 19.17 40.21 14.38
C VAL A 109 17.94 39.32 14.32
N ASN A 110 17.16 39.30 15.39
CA ASN A 110 15.93 38.53 15.47
C ASN A 110 14.94 38.95 14.38
N ALA A 111 14.32 37.97 13.72
CA ALA A 111 13.33 38.19 12.65
C ALA A 111 12.12 39.03 13.10
N GLU A 112 11.65 38.90 14.34
CA GLU A 112 10.55 39.70 14.90
C GLU A 112 10.93 41.17 15.01
N LEU A 113 12.13 41.46 15.52
CA LEU A 113 12.65 42.82 15.57
C LEU A 113 12.81 43.37 14.15
N LEU A 114 13.41 42.58 13.25
CA LEU A 114 13.61 42.98 11.86
C LEU A 114 12.28 43.30 11.17
N ALA A 115 11.25 42.48 11.38
CA ALA A 115 9.90 42.69 10.88
C ALA A 115 9.27 43.98 11.46
N ALA A 116 9.39 44.20 12.76
CA ALA A 116 8.86 45.38 13.44
C ALA A 116 9.50 46.69 12.93
N ILE A 117 10.84 46.74 12.82
CA ILE A 117 11.54 47.96 12.40
C ILE A 117 11.40 48.24 10.90
N THR A 118 11.06 47.24 10.10
CA THR A 118 10.87 47.40 8.65
C THR A 118 9.41 47.52 8.21
N ASP A 119 8.45 47.44 9.15
CA ASP A 119 7.01 47.34 8.89
C ASP A 119 6.69 46.22 7.88
N LYS A 120 7.24 45.03 8.15
CA LYS A 120 7.08 43.84 7.31
C LYS A 120 6.49 42.70 8.11
N SER A 121 5.90 41.76 7.39
CA SER A 121 5.51 40.47 7.95
C SER A 121 6.57 39.43 7.63
N PHE A 122 6.61 38.36 8.43
CA PHE A 122 7.46 37.22 8.14
C PHE A 122 6.74 35.89 8.35
N PHE A 123 7.25 34.86 7.72
CA PHE A 123 6.81 33.48 7.88
C PHE A 123 8.05 32.58 7.92
N SER A 124 8.11 31.67 8.89
CA SER A 124 9.26 30.78 9.07
C SER A 124 8.87 29.35 8.77
N GLU A 125 9.66 28.71 7.90
CA GLU A 125 9.58 27.29 7.55
C GLU A 125 10.87 26.57 7.94
N ALA A 126 10.93 25.26 7.71
CA ALA A 126 12.09 24.44 8.04
C ALA A 126 13.39 24.93 7.37
N GLU A 127 13.33 25.33 6.10
CA GLU A 127 14.50 25.67 5.27
C GLU A 127 14.66 27.18 5.00
N ALA A 128 13.61 27.97 5.25
CA ALA A 128 13.60 29.39 4.90
C ALA A 128 12.84 30.27 5.88
N LEU A 129 13.31 31.50 6.04
CA LEU A 129 12.57 32.63 6.59
C LEU A 129 12.11 33.51 5.43
N ILE A 130 10.81 33.73 5.30
CA ILE A 130 10.21 34.57 4.26
C ILE A 130 9.82 35.91 4.88
N LEU A 131 10.52 36.99 4.55
CA LEU A 131 10.21 38.36 4.97
C LEU A 131 9.52 39.09 3.80
N TYR A 132 8.37 39.73 4.05
CA TYR A 132 7.56 40.26 2.95
C TYR A 132 6.82 41.56 3.28
N SER A 133 6.77 42.46 2.29
CA SER A 133 5.88 43.63 2.31
C SER A 133 4.44 43.26 1.92
N GLN A 134 4.30 42.34 0.97
CA GLN A 134 3.02 41.79 0.50
C GLN A 134 3.17 40.28 0.26
N PRO A 135 2.19 39.46 0.68
CA PRO A 135 2.22 38.02 0.39
C PRO A 135 2.07 37.77 -1.11
N VAL A 136 2.44 36.56 -1.57
CA VAL A 136 2.22 36.17 -2.98
C VAL A 136 0.72 36.17 -3.29
N THR A 137 0.34 36.63 -4.47
CA THR A 137 -1.07 36.69 -4.89
C THR A 137 -1.34 35.59 -5.90
N VAL A 138 -2.29 34.69 -5.61
CA VAL A 138 -2.80 33.71 -6.58
C VAL A 138 -3.65 34.44 -7.62
N LYS A 139 -3.18 34.47 -8.86
CA LYS A 139 -3.77 35.18 -10.01
C LYS A 139 -4.63 34.30 -10.90
N GLY A 140 -4.35 33.00 -10.95
CA GLY A 140 -5.10 32.06 -11.77
C GLY A 140 -4.98 30.64 -11.25
N ILE A 141 -6.07 29.89 -11.37
CA ILE A 141 -6.05 28.45 -11.09
C ILE A 141 -6.77 27.74 -12.24
N GLN A 142 -6.14 26.69 -12.77
CA GLN A 142 -6.76 25.84 -13.78
C GLN A 142 -6.65 24.38 -13.34
N ASN A 143 -7.78 23.68 -13.30
CA ASN A 143 -7.86 22.27 -12.94
C ASN A 143 -8.26 21.44 -14.18
N THR A 144 -7.36 20.58 -14.67
CA THR A 144 -7.64 19.65 -15.79
C THR A 144 -7.67 18.20 -15.29
N GLN A 145 -7.76 17.19 -16.15
CA GLN A 145 -7.59 15.80 -15.69
C GLN A 145 -6.13 15.45 -15.41
N GLU A 146 -5.20 16.08 -16.13
CA GLU A 146 -3.77 15.79 -16.15
C GLU A 146 -2.95 16.68 -15.21
N ALA A 147 -3.42 17.89 -14.93
CA ALA A 147 -2.68 18.84 -14.11
C ALA A 147 -3.55 19.81 -13.29
N ILE A 148 -2.94 20.44 -12.30
CA ILE A 148 -3.41 21.67 -11.67
C ILE A 148 -2.36 22.75 -11.93
N TYR A 149 -2.77 23.87 -12.50
CA TYR A 149 -1.93 25.04 -12.71
C TYR A 149 -2.31 26.12 -11.72
N VAL A 150 -1.33 26.69 -11.04
CA VAL A 150 -1.50 27.83 -10.14
C VAL A 150 -0.54 28.92 -10.55
N THR A 151 -1.08 30.05 -11.02
CA THR A 151 -0.31 31.21 -11.44
C THR A 151 -0.31 32.25 -10.34
N LEU A 152 0.87 32.73 -9.96
CA LEU A 152 1.10 33.76 -8.95
C LEU A 152 1.41 35.13 -9.59
N ASP A 153 1.54 36.16 -8.77
CA ASP A 153 1.96 37.51 -9.16
C ASP A 153 3.48 37.72 -9.20
N ARG A 154 4.26 36.70 -8.81
CA ARG A 154 5.72 36.65 -8.86
C ARG A 154 6.22 35.21 -8.95
N ASP A 155 7.53 35.03 -9.09
CA ASP A 155 8.14 33.71 -9.17
C ASP A 155 7.81 32.86 -7.93
N VAL A 156 7.44 31.60 -8.18
CA VAL A 156 7.12 30.63 -7.13
C VAL A 156 8.41 29.96 -6.65
N LEU A 157 8.57 29.85 -5.34
CA LEU A 157 9.64 29.05 -4.74
C LEU A 157 9.05 27.83 -4.03
N PRO A 158 9.78 26.70 -3.95
CA PRO A 158 9.33 25.51 -3.20
C PRO A 158 8.94 25.82 -1.75
N ASP A 159 9.62 26.78 -1.12
CA ASP A 159 9.35 27.22 0.26
C ASP A 159 7.97 27.88 0.43
N PHE A 160 7.28 28.23 -0.67
CA PHE A 160 5.97 28.86 -0.60
C PHE A 160 4.83 27.87 -0.47
N PHE A 161 5.06 26.57 -0.66
CA PHE A 161 3.95 25.64 -0.70
C PHE A 161 4.25 24.25 -0.16
N THR A 162 3.15 23.59 0.23
CA THR A 162 3.13 22.18 0.59
C THR A 162 2.01 21.49 -0.18
N ILE A 163 2.26 20.27 -0.63
CA ILE A 163 1.30 19.43 -1.34
C ILE A 163 1.10 18.15 -0.54
N TRP A 164 -0.14 17.78 -0.28
CA TRP A 164 -0.48 16.56 0.45
C TRP A 164 -1.89 16.12 0.12
N TRP A 165 -2.21 14.89 0.46
CA TRP A 165 -3.56 14.38 0.36
C TRP A 165 -4.30 14.53 1.68
N THR A 166 -5.56 14.99 1.62
CA THR A 166 -6.41 15.08 2.81
C THR A 166 -6.86 13.68 3.26
N GLY A 167 -7.35 13.56 4.49
CA GLY A 167 -8.00 12.32 4.96
C GLY A 167 -9.26 11.95 4.15
N SER A 168 -9.89 12.94 3.51
CA SER A 168 -10.99 12.74 2.55
C SER A 168 -10.52 12.42 1.13
N GLY A 169 -9.21 12.23 0.93
CA GLY A 169 -8.52 11.90 -0.31
C GLY A 169 -8.61 12.94 -1.43
N SER A 170 -8.86 14.20 -1.10
CA SER A 170 -8.63 15.32 -2.02
C SER A 170 -7.16 15.71 -2.01
N LEU A 171 -6.61 16.07 -3.16
CA LEU A 171 -5.29 16.68 -3.25
C LEU A 171 -5.38 18.11 -2.70
N ALA A 172 -4.54 18.45 -1.74
CA ALA A 172 -4.44 19.77 -1.14
C ALA A 172 -3.08 20.39 -1.43
N LEU A 173 -3.12 21.65 -1.88
CA LEU A 173 -1.98 22.54 -2.01
C LEU A 173 -2.21 23.71 -1.04
N THR A 174 -1.26 24.00 -0.16
CA THR A 174 -1.31 25.23 0.64
C THR A 174 -0.14 26.12 0.32
N LEU A 175 -0.43 27.38 0.02
CA LEU A 175 0.52 28.44 -0.25
C LEU A 175 0.64 29.39 0.95
N LYS A 176 1.87 29.72 1.36
CA LYS A 176 2.20 30.63 2.46
C LYS A 176 3.55 31.35 2.20
N PRO A 177 3.66 32.66 2.48
CA PRO A 177 2.58 33.59 2.81
C PRO A 177 1.81 33.98 1.54
N ALA A 178 0.50 33.74 1.49
CA ALA A 178 -0.30 33.93 0.26
C ALA A 178 -1.67 34.60 0.49
N LYS A 179 -2.17 35.23 -0.56
CA LYS A 179 -3.56 35.73 -0.71
C LYS A 179 -4.10 35.39 -2.11
N VAL A 180 -5.40 35.51 -2.32
CA VAL A 180 -6.03 35.35 -3.64
C VAL A 180 -6.31 36.70 -4.28
N ASP A 181 -6.30 36.75 -5.60
CA ASP A 181 -6.87 37.88 -6.33
C ASP A 181 -8.39 37.97 -6.05
N PRO A 182 -8.94 39.16 -5.74
CA PRO A 182 -10.37 39.31 -5.49
C PRO A 182 -11.27 38.89 -6.67
N PHE A 183 -10.72 38.88 -7.88
CA PHE A 183 -11.42 38.50 -9.11
C PHE A 183 -11.05 37.09 -9.60
N LEU A 184 -10.37 36.29 -8.77
CA LEU A 184 -10.00 34.93 -9.10
C LEU A 184 -11.25 34.08 -9.35
N SER A 185 -11.33 33.51 -10.56
CA SER A 185 -12.32 32.49 -10.92
C SER A 185 -11.66 31.11 -10.94
N TYR A 186 -12.40 30.09 -10.52
CA TYR A 186 -11.96 28.71 -10.50
C TYR A 186 -13.16 27.76 -10.62
N GLU A 187 -12.92 26.57 -11.18
CA GLU A 187 -13.94 25.54 -11.38
C GLU A 187 -13.39 24.17 -10.94
N GLY A 188 -14.26 23.31 -10.39
CA GLY A 188 -13.90 21.94 -10.01
C GLY A 188 -12.94 21.83 -8.83
N MET A 189 -12.91 22.83 -7.94
CA MET A 189 -12.01 22.86 -6.78
C MET A 189 -12.51 23.77 -5.67
N SER A 190 -11.94 23.61 -4.48
CA SER A 190 -12.20 24.45 -3.31
C SER A 190 -10.99 25.33 -3.02
N VAL A 191 -11.22 26.62 -2.81
CA VAL A 191 -10.20 27.59 -2.39
C VAL A 191 -10.62 28.19 -1.05
N THR A 192 -9.78 28.01 -0.03
CA THR A 192 -9.97 28.56 1.31
C THR A 192 -8.83 29.52 1.63
N THR A 193 -9.16 30.71 2.14
CA THR A 193 -8.18 31.71 2.56
C THR A 193 -8.20 31.88 4.08
N GLY A 194 -7.04 32.21 4.66
CA GLY A 194 -6.93 32.56 6.08
C GLY A 194 -5.86 33.61 6.32
N ARG A 195 -5.41 33.75 7.57
CA ARG A 195 -4.33 34.70 7.92
C ARG A 195 -3.02 34.30 7.22
N GLY A 196 -2.75 34.92 6.07
CA GLY A 196 -1.52 34.75 5.30
C GLY A 196 -1.39 33.43 4.54
N PHE A 197 -2.49 32.71 4.29
CA PHE A 197 -2.43 31.48 3.50
C PHE A 197 -3.59 31.33 2.52
N VAL A 198 -3.33 30.56 1.46
CA VAL A 198 -4.33 30.07 0.52
C VAL A 198 -4.22 28.56 0.45
N LYS A 199 -5.33 27.86 0.70
CA LYS A 199 -5.43 26.41 0.52
C LYS A 199 -6.31 26.11 -0.67
N ILE A 200 -5.79 25.35 -1.62
CA ILE A 200 -6.47 24.87 -2.82
C ILE A 200 -6.67 23.37 -2.66
N SER A 201 -7.87 22.85 -2.87
CA SER A 201 -8.17 21.41 -2.77
C SER A 201 -8.99 20.93 -3.95
N ALA A 202 -8.62 19.79 -4.54
CA ALA A 202 -9.31 19.20 -5.69
C ALA A 202 -9.34 17.67 -5.59
N GLU A 203 -10.40 17.06 -6.09
CA GLU A 203 -10.46 15.60 -6.26
C GLU A 203 -9.67 15.21 -7.52
N LYS A 204 -8.78 14.22 -7.38
CA LYS A 204 -7.93 13.73 -8.46
C LYS A 204 -7.85 12.21 -8.43
N PRO A 205 -7.79 11.55 -9.61
CA PRO A 205 -7.65 10.10 -9.69
C PRO A 205 -6.20 9.62 -9.50
N TRP A 206 -5.28 10.53 -9.19
CA TRP A 206 -3.85 10.24 -9.12
C TRP A 206 -3.50 9.51 -7.81
N SER A 207 -2.62 8.51 -7.89
CA SER A 207 -2.12 7.79 -6.73
C SER A 207 -1.00 8.55 -6.01
N ASP A 208 -0.19 9.30 -6.77
CA ASP A 208 0.88 10.17 -6.29
C ASP A 208 0.96 11.43 -7.17
N VAL A 209 1.75 12.41 -6.76
CA VAL A 209 1.91 13.67 -7.46
C VAL A 209 3.36 14.11 -7.59
N GLU A 210 3.62 14.83 -8.66
CA GLU A 210 4.85 15.59 -8.86
C GLU A 210 4.52 17.05 -9.15
N TYR A 211 5.50 17.93 -8.99
CA TYR A 211 5.33 19.34 -9.31
C TYR A 211 6.48 19.87 -10.14
N GLU A 212 6.19 20.93 -10.91
CA GLU A 212 7.12 21.67 -11.74
C GLU A 212 6.85 23.17 -11.55
N ILE A 213 7.92 23.96 -11.40
CA ILE A 213 7.83 25.43 -11.30
C ILE A 213 8.33 26.03 -12.62
N LYS A 214 7.50 26.88 -13.24
CA LYS A 214 7.85 27.67 -14.44
C LYS A 214 7.65 29.16 -14.15
N GLY A 215 8.67 29.78 -13.56
CA GLY A 215 8.61 31.18 -13.13
C GLY A 215 7.45 31.40 -12.16
N MET A 216 6.42 32.11 -12.63
CA MET A 216 5.22 32.46 -11.85
C MET A 216 4.16 31.36 -11.78
N THR A 217 4.37 30.20 -12.42
CA THR A 217 3.38 29.11 -12.46
C THR A 217 3.89 27.86 -11.77
N LEU A 218 3.12 27.36 -10.80
CA LEU A 218 3.26 26.03 -10.22
C LEU A 218 2.35 25.05 -10.97
N ILE A 219 2.90 23.94 -11.43
CA ILE A 219 2.18 22.89 -12.15
C ILE A 219 2.27 21.61 -11.33
N ILE A 220 1.14 21.03 -10.97
CA ILE A 220 1.06 19.76 -10.23
C ILE A 220 0.45 18.71 -11.15
N ARG A 221 1.09 17.55 -11.27
CA ARG A 221 0.66 16.44 -12.13
C ARG A 221 0.53 15.15 -11.35
N GLY A 222 -0.31 14.26 -11.86
CA GLY A 222 -0.36 12.88 -11.36
C GLY A 222 0.89 12.12 -11.75
N LYS A 223 1.45 11.38 -10.80
CA LYS A 223 2.57 10.47 -11.02
C LYS A 223 2.07 9.04 -10.95
N SER A 224 2.24 8.27 -12.04
CA SER A 224 2.01 6.82 -12.01
C SER A 224 3.01 6.15 -11.06
N GLY A 225 2.52 5.26 -10.21
CA GLY A 225 3.34 4.54 -9.25
C GLY A 225 2.51 3.78 -8.23
N MET A 226 3.20 3.16 -7.28
CA MET A 226 2.59 2.41 -6.19
C MET A 226 2.05 3.29 -5.05
N GLY A 227 2.40 4.57 -5.05
CA GLY A 227 2.15 5.51 -3.96
C GLY A 227 3.39 5.76 -3.12
N ARG A 228 3.22 6.38 -1.95
CA ARG A 228 4.31 6.69 -1.03
C ARG A 228 4.71 5.45 -0.24
N THR A 229 5.97 5.05 -0.30
CA THR A 229 6.51 3.98 0.56
C THR A 229 6.51 4.40 2.03
N ILE A 230 5.87 3.61 2.88
CA ILE A 230 5.83 3.77 4.35
C ILE A 230 6.88 2.88 5.01
N GLN A 231 7.03 1.66 4.51
CA GLN A 231 7.97 0.66 4.99
C GLN A 231 8.55 -0.07 3.79
N GLN A 232 9.83 -0.42 3.86
CA GLN A 232 10.51 -1.21 2.86
C GLN A 232 11.48 -2.18 3.53
N GLU A 233 11.52 -3.41 3.03
CA GLU A 233 12.50 -4.43 3.36
C GLU A 233 12.87 -5.16 2.08
N ALA A 234 14.10 -4.95 1.61
CA ALA A 234 14.62 -5.62 0.43
C ALA A 234 15.65 -6.69 0.83
N SER A 235 15.55 -7.86 0.21
CA SER A 235 16.52 -8.94 0.30
C SER A 235 16.97 -9.39 -1.10
N LEU A 236 17.88 -10.37 -1.17
CA LEU A 236 18.30 -10.92 -2.47
C LEU A 236 17.20 -11.70 -3.19
N ASP A 237 16.22 -12.21 -2.45
CA ASP A 237 15.23 -13.16 -2.99
C ASP A 237 13.78 -12.61 -2.96
N PHE A 238 13.55 -11.47 -2.30
CA PHE A 238 12.27 -10.76 -2.30
C PHE A 238 12.44 -9.26 -2.01
N ASP A 239 11.48 -8.44 -2.46
CA ASP A 239 11.29 -7.04 -2.08
C ASP A 239 9.90 -6.85 -1.43
N LEU A 240 9.88 -6.39 -0.19
CA LEU A 240 8.67 -6.14 0.59
C LEU A 240 8.49 -4.63 0.78
N ASN A 241 7.34 -4.13 0.34
CA ASN A 241 6.99 -2.71 0.47
C ASN A 241 5.59 -2.56 1.07
N VAL A 242 5.42 -1.55 1.92
CA VAL A 242 4.10 -1.07 2.34
C VAL A 242 3.90 0.33 1.78
N PHE A 243 2.88 0.50 0.94
CA PHE A 243 2.57 1.75 0.28
C PHE A 243 1.32 2.40 0.88
N GLU A 244 1.35 3.72 1.00
CA GLU A 244 0.18 4.58 1.14
C GLU A 244 -0.16 5.16 -0.23
N SER A 245 -1.40 5.00 -0.66
CA SER A 245 -1.84 5.44 -1.98
C SER A 245 -3.29 5.91 -1.97
N TYR A 246 -3.72 6.49 -3.09
CA TYR A 246 -5.05 7.05 -3.26
C TYR A 246 -5.67 6.50 -4.54
N SER A 247 -6.96 6.19 -4.47
CA SER A 247 -7.77 5.84 -5.63
C SER A 247 -9.19 6.31 -5.37
N GLY A 248 -9.87 6.85 -6.37
CA GLY A 248 -11.24 7.38 -6.24
C GLY A 248 -11.40 8.39 -5.10
N GLY A 249 -10.37 9.21 -4.83
CA GLY A 249 -10.37 10.18 -3.74
C GLY A 249 -10.41 9.56 -2.34
N GLN A 250 -9.96 8.32 -2.16
CA GLN A 250 -9.90 7.65 -0.86
C GLN A 250 -8.55 6.99 -0.66
N LYS A 251 -8.04 7.11 0.57
CA LYS A 251 -6.77 6.53 0.97
C LYS A 251 -6.86 5.00 1.08
N PHE A 252 -5.81 4.31 0.67
CA PHE A 252 -5.61 2.91 1.01
C PHE A 252 -4.14 2.62 1.35
N THR A 253 -3.93 1.59 2.16
CA THR A 253 -2.62 1.03 2.47
C THR A 253 -2.51 -0.33 1.81
N MET A 254 -1.34 -0.62 1.22
CA MET A 254 -1.09 -1.83 0.46
C MET A 254 0.24 -2.44 0.86
N SER A 255 0.20 -3.65 1.39
CA SER A 255 1.37 -4.51 1.54
C SER A 255 1.63 -5.23 0.21
N TYR A 256 2.85 -5.15 -0.29
CA TYR A 256 3.27 -5.64 -1.59
C TYR A 256 4.58 -6.41 -1.44
N LEU A 257 4.54 -7.71 -1.73
CA LEU A 257 5.68 -8.61 -1.65
C LEU A 257 5.95 -9.16 -3.05
N GLU A 258 7.10 -8.83 -3.60
CA GLU A 258 7.61 -9.34 -4.87
C GLU A 258 8.71 -10.36 -4.60
N ILE A 259 8.58 -11.56 -5.19
CA ILE A 259 9.36 -12.75 -4.82
C ILE A 259 10.03 -13.31 -6.06
N ASP A 260 11.33 -13.57 -5.98
CA ASP A 260 12.03 -14.35 -7.00
C ASP A 260 11.57 -15.82 -6.91
N GLY A 261 10.67 -16.21 -7.82
CA GLY A 261 10.12 -17.57 -7.89
C GLY A 261 11.18 -18.66 -8.16
N SER A 262 12.37 -18.28 -8.66
CA SER A 262 13.47 -19.23 -8.80
C SER A 262 14.06 -19.63 -7.44
N LYS A 263 13.95 -18.78 -6.42
CA LYS A 263 14.50 -18.96 -5.07
C LYS A 263 13.51 -19.57 -4.08
N PHE A 264 12.21 -19.52 -4.39
CA PHE A 264 11.15 -20.00 -3.52
C PHE A 264 10.42 -21.21 -4.09
N SER A 265 9.97 -22.09 -3.19
CA SER A 265 8.97 -23.11 -3.46
C SER A 265 7.66 -22.68 -2.81
N PHE A 266 6.57 -22.78 -3.58
CA PHE A 266 5.24 -22.40 -3.11
C PHE A 266 4.37 -23.63 -2.88
N GLY A 267 3.47 -23.53 -1.90
CA GLY A 267 2.62 -24.64 -1.49
C GLY A 267 1.28 -24.17 -0.94
N VAL A 268 0.43 -25.15 -0.62
CA VAL A 268 -0.91 -24.93 -0.08
C VAL A 268 -1.03 -25.67 1.23
N GLU A 269 -1.49 -24.99 2.28
CA GLU A 269 -1.65 -25.58 3.60
C GLU A 269 -3.11 -25.50 4.05
N LEU A 270 -3.59 -26.59 4.64
CA LEU A 270 -4.96 -26.69 5.17
C LEU A 270 -4.96 -26.47 6.67
N ALA A 271 -6.01 -25.85 7.19
CA ALA A 271 -6.29 -25.81 8.62
C ALA A 271 -6.33 -27.22 9.22
N ASN A 272 -5.54 -27.44 10.27
CA ASN A 272 -5.38 -28.73 10.95
C ASN A 272 -5.02 -29.93 10.05
N ASN A 273 -4.59 -29.70 8.80
CA ASN A 273 -4.48 -30.71 7.74
C ASN A 273 -5.81 -31.36 7.31
N GLU A 274 -6.91 -30.61 7.35
CA GLU A 274 -8.26 -31.12 7.13
C GLU A 274 -9.08 -30.22 6.19
N ILE A 275 -9.99 -30.83 5.42
CA ILE A 275 -11.06 -30.14 4.71
C ILE A 275 -12.27 -30.03 5.65
N ALA A 276 -12.91 -28.84 5.65
CA ALA A 276 -13.84 -28.36 6.67
C ALA A 276 -13.16 -27.94 8.00
N GLY A 277 -11.83 -27.81 8.01
CA GLY A 277 -11.07 -27.28 9.13
C GLY A 277 -11.09 -25.75 9.19
N LEU A 278 -10.86 -25.20 10.38
CA LEU A 278 -10.65 -23.77 10.59
C LEU A 278 -9.56 -23.59 11.65
N GLU A 279 -8.49 -22.90 11.29
CA GLU A 279 -7.30 -22.68 12.14
C GLU A 279 -6.84 -21.24 11.96
N LYS A 280 -6.33 -20.61 13.02
CA LYS A 280 -5.75 -19.27 12.93
C LYS A 280 -4.61 -19.30 11.91
N ALA A 281 -4.61 -18.38 10.95
CA ALA A 281 -3.68 -18.42 9.82
C ALA A 281 -2.20 -18.50 10.26
N THR A 282 -1.84 -17.80 11.34
CA THR A 282 -0.49 -17.83 11.93
C THR A 282 -0.12 -19.18 12.54
N ASP A 283 -1.10 -19.94 13.04
CA ASP A 283 -0.86 -21.25 13.63
C ASP A 283 -0.64 -22.29 12.52
N THR A 284 -1.41 -22.20 11.43
CA THR A 284 -1.18 -22.97 10.20
C THR A 284 0.21 -22.71 9.62
N LEU A 285 0.61 -21.43 9.51
CA LEU A 285 1.96 -21.03 9.07
C LEU A 285 3.05 -21.62 9.97
N LYS A 286 2.90 -21.48 11.28
CA LYS A 286 3.87 -22.00 12.24
C LYS A 286 4.02 -23.52 12.13
N ARG A 287 2.92 -24.24 11.89
CA ARG A 287 2.91 -25.69 11.72
C ARG A 287 3.55 -26.12 10.40
N SER A 288 3.36 -25.36 9.32
CA SER A 288 3.97 -25.67 8.02
C SER A 288 5.48 -25.41 8.00
N GLY A 289 5.96 -24.49 8.85
CA GLY A 289 7.37 -24.10 8.88
C GLY A 289 7.77 -23.19 7.70
N ALA A 290 6.80 -22.66 6.96
CA ALA A 290 7.05 -21.77 5.85
C ALA A 290 7.46 -20.35 6.32
N GLU A 291 8.12 -19.61 5.42
CA GLU A 291 8.60 -18.24 5.69
C GLU A 291 7.54 -17.19 5.35
N ILE A 292 6.82 -17.41 4.26
CA ILE A 292 5.82 -16.49 3.69
C ILE A 292 4.45 -17.16 3.73
N MET A 293 3.43 -16.37 4.02
CA MET A 293 2.03 -16.79 3.95
C MET A 293 1.15 -15.67 3.41
N ILE A 294 0.23 -16.03 2.52
CA ILE A 294 -0.95 -15.23 2.19
C ILE A 294 -2.22 -16.09 2.34
N ASN A 295 -3.37 -15.49 2.61
CA ASN A 295 -4.62 -16.25 2.69
C ASN A 295 -4.98 -16.95 1.37
N GLY A 296 -5.82 -17.99 1.45
CA GLY A 296 -6.30 -18.74 0.29
C GLY A 296 -7.59 -18.19 -0.35
N GLY A 297 -8.23 -19.05 -1.13
CA GLY A 297 -9.46 -18.79 -1.87
C GLY A 297 -10.72 -18.73 -1.01
N TYR A 298 -11.87 -18.59 -1.69
CA TYR A 298 -13.17 -18.51 -1.02
C TYR A 298 -13.52 -19.78 -0.27
N PHE A 299 -14.36 -19.65 0.76
CA PHE A 299 -14.91 -20.78 1.49
C PHE A 299 -16.32 -20.49 2.02
N ASP A 300 -17.09 -21.55 2.22
CA ASP A 300 -18.38 -21.47 2.90
C ASP A 300 -18.15 -21.33 4.41
N GLN A 301 -18.52 -20.18 4.96
CA GLN A 301 -18.32 -19.87 6.39
C GLN A 301 -19.19 -20.71 7.32
N ASN A 302 -20.26 -21.36 6.82
CA ASN A 302 -21.11 -22.20 7.66
C ASN A 302 -20.49 -23.58 7.91
N HIS A 303 -19.77 -24.10 6.91
CA HIS A 303 -19.21 -25.45 6.94
C HIS A 303 -17.69 -25.49 6.85
N ASN A 304 -17.04 -24.32 6.76
CA ASN A 304 -15.60 -24.13 6.55
C ASN A 304 -15.05 -24.86 5.30
N LEU A 305 -15.88 -25.05 4.28
CA LEU A 305 -15.51 -25.77 3.06
C LEU A 305 -14.90 -24.81 2.03
N PRO A 306 -13.65 -25.05 1.56
CA PRO A 306 -13.10 -24.31 0.43
C PRO A 306 -13.98 -24.44 -0.82
N ILE A 307 -14.06 -23.37 -1.60
CA ILE A 307 -14.84 -23.30 -2.83
C ILE A 307 -13.90 -23.19 -4.02
N GLY A 308 -14.08 -24.07 -5.02
CA GLY A 308 -13.31 -24.06 -6.26
C GLY A 308 -12.15 -25.06 -6.28
N LEU A 309 -11.30 -24.94 -7.30
CA LEU A 309 -10.13 -25.79 -7.46
C LEU A 309 -9.19 -25.63 -6.25
N LEU A 310 -8.87 -26.75 -5.62
CA LEU A 310 -7.90 -26.84 -4.54
C LEU A 310 -7.01 -28.05 -4.78
N VAL A 311 -5.71 -27.83 -4.88
CA VAL A 311 -4.70 -28.88 -5.00
C VAL A 311 -3.64 -28.66 -3.93
N ARG A 312 -3.24 -29.73 -3.24
CA ARG A 312 -2.16 -29.74 -2.26
C ARG A 312 -1.31 -30.99 -2.46
N ASP A 313 0.00 -30.83 -2.57
CA ASP A 313 0.95 -31.92 -2.77
C ASP A 313 0.57 -32.85 -3.94
N GLY A 314 0.01 -32.28 -5.00
CA GLY A 314 -0.51 -32.97 -6.19
C GLY A 314 -1.85 -33.68 -5.99
N LYS A 315 -2.40 -33.70 -4.77
CA LYS A 315 -3.72 -34.24 -4.46
C LYS A 315 -4.80 -33.21 -4.73
N VAL A 316 -5.79 -33.58 -5.54
CA VAL A 316 -6.98 -32.73 -5.79
C VAL A 316 -7.93 -32.85 -4.61
N LEU A 317 -8.25 -31.72 -3.99
CA LEU A 317 -9.10 -31.60 -2.80
C LEU A 317 -10.40 -30.84 -3.07
N GLY A 318 -10.49 -30.16 -4.21
CA GLY A 318 -11.67 -29.46 -4.70
C GLY A 318 -11.59 -29.31 -6.22
N LEU A 319 -12.74 -29.28 -6.90
CA LEU A 319 -12.82 -29.08 -8.35
C LEU A 319 -13.22 -27.65 -8.69
N PRO A 320 -12.87 -27.15 -9.89
CA PRO A 320 -13.15 -25.78 -10.25
C PRO A 320 -14.63 -25.45 -10.23
N THR A 321 -14.91 -24.20 -9.88
CA THR A 321 -16.27 -23.68 -9.84
C THR A 321 -16.41 -22.52 -10.81
N LEU A 322 -17.40 -22.61 -11.71
CA LEU A 322 -17.78 -21.53 -12.64
C LEU A 322 -16.67 -21.04 -13.60
N GLY A 323 -15.55 -21.76 -13.76
CA GLY A 323 -14.45 -21.33 -14.65
C GLY A 323 -13.70 -20.09 -14.15
N ARG A 324 -13.62 -19.93 -12.82
CA ARG A 324 -12.87 -18.84 -12.18
C ARG A 324 -11.35 -19.06 -12.31
N PRO A 325 -10.55 -17.99 -12.21
CA PRO A 325 -9.10 -18.12 -12.26
C PRO A 325 -8.56 -18.76 -10.97
N ALA A 326 -7.41 -19.41 -11.09
CA ALA A 326 -6.66 -19.94 -9.96
C ALA A 326 -5.18 -19.57 -10.09
N ILE A 327 -4.50 -19.55 -8.94
CA ILE A 327 -3.04 -19.64 -8.91
C ILE A 327 -2.66 -21.12 -8.88
N TYR A 328 -1.64 -21.50 -9.66
CA TYR A 328 -1.13 -22.85 -9.80
C TYR A 328 0.36 -22.87 -9.52
N PHE A 329 0.81 -23.91 -8.81
CA PHE A 329 2.19 -24.26 -8.57
C PHE A 329 2.45 -25.61 -9.23
N THR A 330 3.57 -25.72 -9.93
CA THR A 330 3.91 -26.92 -10.68
C THR A 330 5.15 -27.61 -10.13
N GLU A 331 5.33 -28.89 -10.46
CA GLU A 331 6.52 -29.66 -10.06
C GLU A 331 7.82 -29.06 -10.64
N GLY A 332 7.75 -28.37 -11.79
CA GLY A 332 8.91 -27.68 -12.38
C GLY A 332 9.24 -26.34 -11.72
N GLY A 333 8.44 -25.90 -10.75
CA GLY A 333 8.62 -24.64 -10.03
C GLY A 333 7.98 -23.43 -10.72
N GLU A 334 7.30 -23.62 -11.86
CA GLU A 334 6.56 -22.54 -12.50
C GLU A 334 5.28 -22.20 -11.71
N VAL A 335 4.97 -20.90 -11.65
CA VAL A 335 3.75 -20.35 -11.08
C VAL A 335 2.90 -19.75 -12.19
N TYR A 336 1.62 -20.11 -12.22
CA TYR A 336 0.66 -19.58 -13.18
C TYR A 336 -0.52 -18.93 -12.47
N VAL A 337 -1.01 -17.82 -13.01
CA VAL A 337 -2.30 -17.22 -12.65
C VAL A 337 -3.15 -17.17 -13.91
N SER A 338 -4.13 -18.07 -14.02
CA SER A 338 -4.89 -18.27 -15.25
C SER A 338 -6.20 -19.04 -15.02
N ARG A 339 -6.92 -19.31 -16.11
CA ARG A 339 -8.03 -20.26 -16.16
C ARG A 339 -7.56 -21.52 -16.90
N MET A 340 -7.08 -22.53 -16.17
CA MET A 340 -6.74 -23.82 -16.78
C MET A 340 -7.97 -24.71 -16.79
N ASP A 341 -8.28 -25.31 -17.94
CA ASP A 341 -9.23 -26.41 -18.00
C ASP A 341 -8.61 -27.60 -17.28
N VAL A 342 -9.33 -28.21 -16.35
CA VAL A 342 -8.87 -29.38 -15.61
C VAL A 342 -9.84 -30.53 -15.76
N PHE A 343 -9.28 -31.72 -15.94
CA PHE A 343 -10.01 -32.97 -16.01
C PHE A 343 -9.41 -33.92 -14.98
N TYR A 344 -10.16 -34.18 -13.91
CA TYR A 344 -9.75 -35.13 -12.89
C TYR A 344 -10.40 -36.48 -13.17
N THR A 345 -9.61 -37.54 -13.26
CA THR A 345 -10.08 -38.86 -13.67
C THR A 345 -9.70 -39.94 -12.67
N ALA A 346 -10.56 -40.94 -12.52
CA ALA A 346 -10.26 -42.20 -11.85
C ALA A 346 -10.15 -43.31 -12.87
N LYS A 347 -9.02 -44.01 -12.86
CA LYS A 347 -8.68 -45.07 -13.81
C LYS A 347 -8.72 -46.43 -13.15
N PHE A 348 -9.47 -47.34 -13.75
CA PHE A 348 -9.68 -48.74 -13.37
C PHE A 348 -9.11 -49.63 -14.48
N GLY A 349 -7.80 -49.89 -14.46
CA GLY A 349 -7.10 -50.56 -15.55
C GLY A 349 -7.20 -49.77 -16.87
N ASP A 350 -7.86 -50.32 -17.89
CA ASP A 350 -8.10 -49.69 -19.20
C ASP A 350 -9.34 -48.77 -19.27
N ARG A 351 -10.14 -48.70 -18.21
CA ARG A 351 -11.33 -47.85 -18.13
C ARG A 351 -11.05 -46.61 -17.29
N PHE A 352 -11.69 -45.50 -17.63
CA PHE A 352 -11.61 -44.27 -16.84
C PHE A 352 -12.99 -43.64 -16.64
N LEU A 353 -13.11 -42.90 -15.55
CA LEU A 353 -14.25 -42.06 -15.22
C LEU A 353 -13.76 -40.65 -14.95
N GLN A 354 -14.51 -39.65 -15.39
CA GLN A 354 -14.31 -38.30 -14.91
C GLN A 354 -14.86 -38.18 -13.48
N ILE A 355 -14.04 -37.66 -12.57
CA ILE A 355 -14.50 -37.24 -11.24
C ILE A 355 -15.23 -35.91 -11.41
N THR A 356 -16.47 -35.89 -10.94
CA THR A 356 -17.39 -34.75 -11.05
C THR A 356 -17.54 -33.97 -9.76
N GLY A 357 -16.97 -34.47 -8.66
CA GLY A 357 -16.93 -33.78 -7.37
C GLY A 357 -15.79 -34.30 -6.51
N VAL A 358 -15.20 -33.43 -5.70
CA VAL A 358 -14.23 -33.81 -4.67
C VAL A 358 -14.62 -33.11 -3.37
N ASN A 359 -14.67 -33.85 -2.26
CA ASN A 359 -14.94 -33.35 -0.92
C ASN A 359 -16.18 -32.45 -0.81
N SER A 360 -17.21 -32.76 -1.59
CA SER A 360 -18.41 -31.95 -1.74
C SER A 360 -19.65 -32.77 -1.37
N PRO A 361 -20.66 -32.18 -0.72
CA PRO A 361 -21.94 -32.85 -0.50
C PRO A 361 -22.80 -32.98 -1.78
N TYR A 362 -22.32 -32.46 -2.92
CA TYR A 362 -23.01 -32.51 -4.20
C TYR A 362 -23.23 -33.95 -4.71
N ARG A 363 -24.44 -34.25 -5.20
CA ARG A 363 -24.80 -35.52 -5.83
C ARG A 363 -24.32 -35.55 -7.29
N GLY A 364 -23.02 -35.81 -7.48
CA GLY A 364 -22.39 -35.96 -8.81
C GLY A 364 -22.43 -37.38 -9.37
N GLU A 365 -21.96 -37.60 -10.60
CA GLU A 365 -21.86 -38.95 -11.20
C GLU A 365 -20.76 -39.79 -10.53
N ALA A 366 -19.64 -39.16 -10.21
CA ALA A 366 -18.52 -39.74 -9.47
C ALA A 366 -17.95 -38.68 -8.53
N VAL A 367 -17.95 -38.96 -7.23
CA VAL A 367 -17.52 -38.03 -6.18
C VAL A 367 -16.44 -38.68 -5.33
N LEU A 368 -15.28 -38.04 -5.21
CA LEU A 368 -14.17 -38.50 -4.37
C LEU A 368 -14.18 -37.77 -3.03
N TYR A 369 -14.22 -38.51 -1.92
CA TYR A 369 -13.97 -37.98 -0.59
C TYR A 369 -12.59 -38.42 -0.14
N THR A 370 -11.73 -37.47 0.15
CA THR A 370 -10.33 -37.73 0.43
C THR A 370 -10.06 -37.93 1.92
N ASP A 371 -8.91 -38.50 2.27
CA ASP A 371 -8.43 -38.66 3.66
C ASP A 371 -8.47 -37.36 4.49
N GLU A 372 -8.46 -36.18 3.87
CA GLU A 372 -8.53 -34.87 4.53
C GLU A 372 -9.98 -34.49 4.88
N TYR A 373 -10.99 -35.12 4.30
CA TYR A 373 -12.40 -34.78 4.52
C TYR A 373 -12.90 -35.22 5.90
N ARG A 374 -13.57 -34.32 6.62
CA ARG A 374 -14.06 -34.58 7.99
C ARG A 374 -15.57 -34.61 8.15
N ASN A 375 -16.31 -34.05 7.20
CA ASN A 375 -17.76 -34.06 7.23
C ASN A 375 -18.32 -35.46 6.91
N SER A 376 -19.61 -35.66 7.19
CA SER A 376 -20.29 -36.91 6.83
C SER A 376 -20.48 -37.02 5.33
N ILE A 377 -20.26 -38.21 4.80
CA ILE A 377 -20.58 -38.56 3.41
C ILE A 377 -22.10 -38.77 3.31
N PRO A 378 -22.80 -38.12 2.36
CA PRO A 378 -24.23 -38.36 2.11
C PRO A 378 -24.51 -39.81 1.74
N ASP A 379 -25.60 -40.37 2.26
CA ASP A 379 -26.10 -41.69 1.87
C ASP A 379 -27.06 -41.55 0.68
N PHE A 380 -26.73 -42.19 -0.43
CA PHE A 380 -27.54 -42.24 -1.63
C PHE A 380 -27.86 -43.72 -1.90
N ASP A 381 -29.12 -44.09 -1.70
CA ASP A 381 -29.59 -45.48 -1.77
C ASP A 381 -29.25 -46.20 -3.09
N ASP A 382 -29.06 -45.45 -4.18
CA ASP A 382 -28.75 -45.98 -5.52
C ASP A 382 -27.25 -45.98 -5.87
N PHE A 383 -26.37 -45.49 -4.99
CA PHE A 383 -24.94 -45.33 -5.29
C PHE A 383 -24.08 -46.46 -4.75
N THR A 384 -22.93 -46.65 -5.40
CA THR A 384 -21.86 -47.54 -4.94
C THR A 384 -20.75 -46.74 -4.26
N TYR A 385 -20.36 -47.18 -3.07
CA TYR A 385 -19.27 -46.58 -2.30
C TYR A 385 -18.09 -47.53 -2.30
N LEU A 386 -16.91 -47.05 -2.72
CA LEU A 386 -15.66 -47.80 -2.74
C LEU A 386 -14.66 -47.16 -1.79
N VAL A 387 -14.24 -47.89 -0.75
CA VAL A 387 -13.16 -47.44 0.13
C VAL A 387 -11.83 -47.88 -0.47
N ILE A 388 -10.94 -46.93 -0.69
CA ILE A 388 -9.67 -47.10 -1.39
C ILE A 388 -8.54 -46.86 -0.39
N ARG A 389 -7.60 -47.81 -0.29
CA ARG A 389 -6.36 -47.66 0.49
C ARG A 389 -5.19 -48.02 -0.40
N ASP A 390 -4.18 -47.14 -0.47
CA ASP A 390 -3.00 -47.29 -1.32
C ASP A 390 -3.34 -47.67 -2.78
N GLY A 391 -4.38 -47.03 -3.32
CA GLY A 391 -4.87 -47.27 -4.68
C GLY A 391 -5.66 -48.57 -4.86
N MET A 392 -5.91 -49.38 -3.82
CA MET A 392 -6.69 -50.62 -3.92
C MET A 392 -8.07 -50.47 -3.27
N VAL A 393 -9.11 -50.96 -3.92
CA VAL A 393 -10.46 -51.04 -3.34
C VAL A 393 -10.47 -52.10 -2.23
N THR A 394 -10.68 -51.69 -0.99
CA THR A 394 -10.67 -52.57 0.20
C THR A 394 -12.07 -52.91 0.69
N LYS A 395 -13.05 -52.04 0.44
CA LYS A 395 -14.44 -52.24 0.84
C LYS A 395 -15.39 -51.66 -0.20
N LYS A 396 -16.53 -52.33 -0.35
CA LYS A 396 -17.67 -51.87 -1.15
C LYS A 396 -18.90 -51.77 -0.26
N GLY A 397 -19.58 -50.62 -0.28
CA GLY A 397 -20.77 -50.34 0.53
C GLY A 397 -20.64 -49.06 1.34
N PHE A 398 -21.77 -48.50 1.76
CA PHE A 398 -21.86 -47.20 2.42
C PHE A 398 -20.92 -47.09 3.63
N VAL A 399 -20.28 -45.93 3.74
CA VAL A 399 -19.55 -45.47 4.91
C VAL A 399 -19.91 -44.01 5.14
N SER A 400 -20.19 -43.65 6.39
CA SER A 400 -20.64 -42.30 6.73
C SER A 400 -19.51 -41.28 6.85
N ARG A 401 -18.24 -41.74 6.90
CA ARG A 401 -17.03 -40.91 7.02
C ARG A 401 -15.85 -41.59 6.33
N VAL A 402 -14.86 -40.79 5.96
CA VAL A 402 -13.56 -41.28 5.50
C VAL A 402 -12.72 -41.71 6.70
N GLU A 403 -12.17 -42.92 6.65
CA GLU A 403 -11.21 -43.39 7.67
C GLU A 403 -9.81 -42.90 7.34
N LYS A 404 -8.99 -42.66 8.38
CA LYS A 404 -7.62 -42.17 8.19
C LYS A 404 -6.81 -43.10 7.26
N GLY A 405 -6.08 -42.52 6.30
CA GLY A 405 -5.30 -43.23 5.30
C GLY A 405 -6.14 -43.95 4.24
N SER A 406 -7.38 -43.52 4.01
CA SER A 406 -8.23 -44.00 2.92
C SER A 406 -8.87 -42.85 2.18
N ASP A 407 -9.34 -43.12 0.96
CA ASP A 407 -10.27 -42.26 0.24
C ASP A 407 -11.57 -43.05 -0.02
N VAL A 408 -12.68 -42.37 -0.26
CA VAL A 408 -13.98 -42.98 -0.59
C VAL A 408 -14.47 -42.45 -1.93
N LEU A 409 -14.61 -43.33 -2.92
CA LEU A 409 -15.17 -42.99 -4.22
C LEU A 409 -16.64 -43.41 -4.28
N VAL A 410 -17.52 -42.43 -4.49
CA VAL A 410 -18.97 -42.57 -4.53
C VAL A 410 -19.44 -42.47 -5.97
N LEU A 411 -20.07 -43.52 -6.48
CA LEU A 411 -20.36 -43.72 -7.89
C LEU A 411 -21.85 -43.91 -8.14
N SER A 412 -22.39 -43.14 -9.08
CA SER A 412 -23.75 -43.32 -9.57
C SER A 412 -23.91 -44.65 -10.33
N PRO A 413 -25.17 -45.11 -10.56
CA PRO A 413 -25.43 -46.25 -11.43
C PRO A 413 -24.80 -46.11 -12.83
N SER A 414 -24.81 -44.92 -13.43
CA SER A 414 -24.21 -44.67 -14.75
C SER A 414 -22.68 -44.83 -14.71
N SER A 415 -22.02 -44.34 -13.66
CA SER A 415 -20.57 -44.51 -13.47
C SER A 415 -20.18 -45.97 -13.29
N VAL A 416 -20.94 -46.73 -12.49
CA VAL A 416 -20.71 -48.18 -12.32
C VAL A 416 -20.85 -48.92 -13.65
N GLN A 417 -21.85 -48.59 -14.49
CA GLN A 417 -22.00 -49.18 -15.82
C GLN A 417 -20.80 -48.90 -16.73
N LYS A 418 -20.27 -47.66 -16.71
CA LYS A 418 -19.09 -47.26 -17.50
C LYS A 418 -17.85 -48.10 -17.12
N ILE A 419 -17.64 -48.41 -15.83
CA ILE A 419 -16.48 -49.23 -15.38
C ILE A 419 -16.76 -50.75 -15.31
N GLY A 420 -18.02 -51.17 -15.41
CA GLY A 420 -18.40 -52.58 -15.44
C GLY A 420 -18.08 -53.32 -14.14
N ASN A 421 -17.52 -54.53 -14.24
CA ASN A 421 -17.15 -55.37 -13.09
C ASN A 421 -15.93 -54.87 -12.29
N LYS A 422 -15.29 -53.77 -12.71
CA LYS A 422 -14.10 -53.20 -12.05
C LYS A 422 -14.41 -52.39 -10.78
N ALA A 423 -15.69 -52.19 -10.46
CA ALA A 423 -16.13 -51.62 -9.19
C ALA A 423 -16.16 -52.69 -8.07
N SER A 424 -15.05 -53.40 -7.87
CA SER A 424 -14.96 -54.60 -7.01
C SER A 424 -13.77 -54.51 -6.04
N VAL A 425 -13.88 -55.20 -4.90
CA VAL A 425 -12.79 -55.29 -3.91
C VAL A 425 -11.59 -55.99 -4.54
N GLY A 426 -10.38 -55.46 -4.30
CA GLY A 426 -9.11 -55.93 -4.87
C GLY A 426 -8.71 -55.24 -6.17
N GLU A 427 -9.59 -54.46 -6.80
CA GLU A 427 -9.27 -53.68 -7.99
C GLU A 427 -8.41 -52.46 -7.64
N PHE A 428 -7.50 -52.11 -8.55
CA PHE A 428 -6.68 -50.91 -8.44
C PHE A 428 -7.35 -49.70 -9.11
N VAL A 429 -7.25 -48.56 -8.44
CA VAL A 429 -7.73 -47.25 -8.86
C VAL A 429 -6.59 -46.25 -8.75
N SER A 430 -6.29 -45.56 -9.85
CA SER A 430 -5.36 -44.42 -9.84
C SER A 430 -6.10 -43.15 -10.23
N PHE A 431 -5.71 -42.04 -9.63
CA PHE A 431 -6.27 -40.73 -9.94
C PHE A 431 -5.28 -39.90 -10.75
N GLU A 432 -5.77 -39.19 -11.75
CA GLU A 432 -4.94 -38.36 -12.63
C GLU A 432 -5.62 -37.02 -12.90
N LEU A 433 -4.87 -35.94 -12.65
CA LEU A 433 -5.26 -34.57 -12.98
C LEU A 433 -4.62 -34.18 -14.32
N LEU A 434 -5.44 -34.05 -15.35
CA LEU A 434 -5.05 -33.50 -16.64
C LEU A 434 -5.44 -32.02 -16.71
N ASN A 435 -4.65 -31.21 -17.41
CA ASN A 435 -4.97 -29.80 -17.64
C ASN A 435 -4.55 -29.33 -19.03
N SER A 436 -5.16 -28.23 -19.48
CA SER A 436 -4.92 -27.66 -20.81
C SER A 436 -3.48 -27.18 -21.04
N TYR A 437 -2.68 -27.02 -19.98
CA TYR A 437 -1.28 -26.58 -20.07
C TYR A 437 -0.30 -27.77 -20.09
N GLY A 438 -0.79 -29.00 -19.87
CA GLY A 438 0.04 -30.21 -19.82
C GLY A 438 1.04 -30.21 -18.65
N LYS A 439 0.77 -29.45 -17.58
CA LYS A 439 1.69 -29.31 -16.44
C LYS A 439 1.33 -30.26 -15.30
N LYS A 440 2.31 -30.75 -14.55
CA LYS A 440 2.04 -31.46 -13.30
C LYS A 440 1.88 -30.46 -12.16
N VAL A 441 0.64 -30.24 -11.75
CA VAL A 441 0.27 -29.28 -10.70
C VAL A 441 0.50 -29.92 -9.32
N THR A 442 1.29 -29.26 -8.48
CA THR A 442 1.56 -29.65 -7.08
C THR A 442 0.69 -28.87 -6.10
N GLY A 443 0.28 -27.66 -6.44
CA GLY A 443 -0.65 -26.87 -5.64
C GLY A 443 -1.51 -25.96 -6.50
N ALA A 444 -2.74 -25.69 -6.06
CA ALA A 444 -3.61 -24.75 -6.73
C ALA A 444 -4.66 -24.20 -5.76
N VAL A 445 -4.99 -22.92 -5.93
CA VAL A 445 -6.04 -22.25 -5.16
C VAL A 445 -6.85 -21.37 -6.11
N GLU A 446 -8.13 -21.71 -6.30
CA GLU A 446 -9.09 -20.89 -7.04
C GLU A 446 -9.53 -19.67 -6.24
N GLY A 447 -9.77 -18.56 -6.96
CA GLY A 447 -10.34 -17.35 -6.37
C GLY A 447 -10.95 -16.44 -7.43
N GLY A 448 -10.27 -15.33 -7.65
CA GLY A 448 -10.63 -14.25 -8.55
C GLY A 448 -11.43 -13.14 -7.86
N PRO A 449 -11.96 -12.16 -8.61
CA PRO A 449 -11.86 -12.03 -10.07
C PRO A 449 -10.41 -11.88 -10.56
N MET A 450 -10.19 -12.18 -11.84
CA MET A 450 -8.96 -11.78 -12.53
C MET A 450 -8.93 -10.25 -12.64
N ILE A 451 -7.76 -9.62 -12.56
CA ILE A 451 -7.56 -8.15 -12.68
C ILE A 451 -6.77 -7.81 -13.94
N ILE A 452 -5.65 -8.50 -14.14
CA ILE A 452 -4.77 -8.39 -15.31
C ILE A 452 -4.58 -9.79 -15.89
N HIS A 453 -4.61 -9.91 -17.22
CA HIS A 453 -4.34 -11.16 -17.91
C HIS A 453 -3.65 -10.92 -19.25
N GLY A 454 -2.46 -11.50 -19.43
CA GLY A 454 -1.64 -11.30 -20.62
C GLY A 454 -1.14 -9.86 -20.76
N GLY A 455 -0.76 -9.22 -19.65
CA GLY A 455 -0.33 -7.82 -19.62
C GLY A 455 -1.46 -6.78 -19.64
N GLU A 456 -2.69 -7.21 -19.93
CA GLU A 456 -3.81 -6.29 -20.19
C GLU A 456 -4.90 -6.34 -19.11
N PRO A 457 -5.55 -5.20 -18.81
CA PRO A 457 -6.75 -5.16 -17.98
C PRO A 457 -7.84 -6.10 -18.45
N VAL A 458 -8.44 -6.85 -17.52
CA VAL A 458 -9.59 -7.69 -17.86
C VAL A 458 -10.84 -6.87 -18.20
N THR A 459 -11.76 -7.50 -18.91
CA THR A 459 -13.03 -6.88 -19.31
C THR A 459 -14.12 -7.05 -18.26
N SER A 460 -15.29 -6.48 -18.52
CA SER A 460 -16.50 -6.67 -17.71
C SER A 460 -16.99 -8.12 -17.68
N TYR A 461 -16.41 -9.04 -18.46
CA TYR A 461 -16.72 -10.47 -18.44
C TYR A 461 -16.60 -11.09 -17.04
N GLU A 462 -15.68 -10.61 -16.20
CA GLU A 462 -15.55 -11.06 -14.81
C GLU A 462 -16.86 -10.93 -14.02
N ARG A 463 -17.70 -9.93 -14.34
CA ARG A 463 -18.98 -9.69 -13.66
C ARG A 463 -19.98 -10.84 -13.81
N ASN A 464 -19.76 -11.76 -14.75
CA ASN A 464 -20.62 -12.95 -14.91
C ASN A 464 -20.45 -13.98 -13.77
N TYR A 465 -19.36 -13.89 -13.00
CA TYR A 465 -19.00 -14.91 -12.01
C TYR A 465 -19.07 -14.45 -10.56
N TYR A 466 -19.23 -13.15 -10.32
CA TYR A 466 -19.16 -12.54 -8.99
C TYR A 466 -20.31 -11.55 -8.76
N SER A 467 -20.78 -11.44 -7.51
CA SER A 467 -21.83 -10.50 -7.15
C SER A 467 -21.32 -9.06 -7.17
N ALA A 468 -22.24 -8.10 -7.38
CA ALA A 468 -21.94 -6.67 -7.24
C ALA A 468 -21.41 -6.30 -5.85
N SER A 469 -21.88 -6.98 -4.79
CA SER A 469 -21.36 -6.76 -3.42
C SER A 469 -19.89 -7.11 -3.28
N LEU A 470 -19.37 -8.06 -4.07
CA LEU A 470 -17.96 -8.42 -4.09
C LEU A 470 -17.14 -7.43 -4.91
N LEU A 471 -17.68 -6.98 -6.05
CA LEU A 471 -16.95 -6.16 -7.03
C LEU A 471 -16.99 -4.66 -6.75
N ASP A 472 -18.15 -4.12 -6.39
CA ASP A 472 -18.43 -2.67 -6.43
C ASP A 472 -18.35 -2.01 -5.05
N VAL A 473 -18.09 -2.79 -3.99
CA VAL A 473 -17.88 -2.29 -2.62
C VAL A 473 -16.38 -2.21 -2.35
N ARG A 474 -15.93 -1.13 -1.71
CA ARG A 474 -14.55 -1.07 -1.20
C ARG A 474 -14.40 -1.99 0.00
N ALA A 475 -13.37 -2.84 -0.05
CA ALA A 475 -13.07 -3.81 0.98
C ALA A 475 -11.56 -4.06 1.03
N PRO A 476 -11.05 -4.67 2.12
CA PRO A 476 -9.75 -5.33 2.06
C PRO A 476 -9.70 -6.32 0.90
N ARG A 477 -8.55 -6.38 0.20
CA ARG A 477 -8.34 -7.24 -0.96
C ARG A 477 -7.04 -7.99 -0.81
N THR A 478 -7.07 -9.27 -1.13
CA THR A 478 -5.87 -10.10 -1.27
C THR A 478 -5.71 -10.41 -2.75
N LEU A 479 -4.51 -10.24 -3.28
CA LEU A 479 -4.18 -10.54 -4.67
C LEU A 479 -2.91 -11.36 -4.76
N VAL A 480 -2.86 -12.19 -5.80
CA VAL A 480 -1.68 -12.95 -6.21
C VAL A 480 -1.48 -12.82 -7.71
N GLY A 481 -0.23 -12.73 -8.14
CA GLY A 481 0.10 -12.46 -9.54
C GLY A 481 1.50 -12.91 -9.93
N VAL A 482 1.79 -12.74 -11.21
CA VAL A 482 3.10 -12.91 -11.81
C VAL A 482 3.40 -11.67 -12.63
N LYS A 483 4.61 -11.12 -12.49
CA LYS A 483 5.12 -9.98 -13.25
C LYS A 483 5.51 -10.41 -14.66
N GLU A 484 5.57 -9.45 -15.58
CA GLU A 484 6.13 -9.69 -16.93
C GLU A 484 7.58 -10.20 -16.88
N THR A 485 8.31 -9.82 -15.83
CA THR A 485 9.68 -10.22 -15.52
C THR A 485 9.79 -11.59 -14.82
N GLY A 486 8.66 -12.18 -14.41
CA GLY A 486 8.59 -13.55 -13.87
C GLY A 486 8.50 -13.67 -12.34
N GLU A 487 8.63 -12.57 -11.60
CA GLU A 487 8.48 -12.55 -10.14
C GLU A 487 7.04 -12.88 -9.74
N VAL A 488 6.91 -13.63 -8.64
CA VAL A 488 5.61 -13.93 -8.02
C VAL A 488 5.29 -12.82 -7.04
N VAL A 489 4.06 -12.32 -7.08
CA VAL A 489 3.65 -11.16 -6.27
C VAL A 489 2.48 -11.51 -5.37
N PHE A 490 2.62 -11.19 -4.09
CA PHE A 490 1.58 -11.27 -3.07
C PHE A 490 1.21 -9.85 -2.61
N ILE A 491 -0.08 -9.53 -2.65
CA ILE A 491 -0.57 -8.18 -2.32
C ILE A 491 -1.71 -8.29 -1.32
N VAL A 492 -1.66 -7.48 -0.28
CA VAL A 492 -2.81 -7.24 0.60
C VAL A 492 -3.08 -5.75 0.68
N ILE A 493 -4.27 -5.35 0.24
CA ILE A 493 -4.81 -4.00 0.43
C ILE A 493 -5.69 -4.03 1.68
N ASP A 494 -5.36 -3.21 2.66
CA ASP A 494 -6.17 -3.08 3.87
C ASP A 494 -7.48 -2.35 3.59
N GLY A 495 -8.48 -2.54 4.44
CA GLY A 495 -9.79 -1.93 4.27
C GLY A 495 -10.61 -1.89 5.57
N TYR A 496 -11.81 -1.31 5.50
CA TYR A 496 -12.73 -1.14 6.63
C TYR A 496 -12.17 -0.34 7.82
N GLN A 497 -11.18 0.52 7.57
CA GLN A 497 -10.46 1.28 8.59
C GLN A 497 -10.33 2.74 8.13
N GLN A 498 -10.23 3.69 9.05
CA GLN A 498 -10.02 5.11 8.68
C GLN A 498 -8.66 5.34 8.00
N THR A 499 -7.71 4.45 8.27
CA THR A 499 -6.36 4.46 7.68
C THR A 499 -6.30 3.76 6.33
N SER A 500 -7.31 2.96 5.96
CA SER A 500 -7.39 2.32 4.64
C SER A 500 -8.83 1.96 4.30
N TYR A 501 -9.36 2.52 3.22
CA TYR A 501 -10.73 2.28 2.78
C TYR A 501 -10.87 1.03 1.91
N GLY A 502 -9.76 0.46 1.42
CA GLY A 502 -9.77 -0.64 0.47
C GLY A 502 -10.15 -0.19 -0.95
N LEU A 503 -10.20 -1.14 -1.88
CA LEU A 503 -10.49 -0.87 -3.29
C LEU A 503 -11.68 -1.69 -3.81
N THR A 504 -12.39 -1.12 -4.77
CA THR A 504 -13.32 -1.84 -5.65
C THR A 504 -12.56 -2.57 -6.77
N PHE A 505 -13.24 -3.47 -7.47
CA PHE A 505 -12.72 -4.13 -8.67
C PHE A 505 -12.24 -3.15 -9.73
N LYS A 506 -13.05 -2.12 -10.04
CA LYS A 506 -12.69 -1.11 -11.03
C LYS A 506 -11.45 -0.32 -10.62
N GLU A 507 -11.34 0.03 -9.34
CA GLU A 507 -10.19 0.77 -8.82
C GLU A 507 -8.92 -0.07 -8.80
N MET A 508 -9.01 -1.38 -8.56
CA MET A 508 -7.87 -2.29 -8.70
C MET A 508 -7.40 -2.37 -10.15
N ILE A 509 -8.31 -2.54 -11.12
CA ILE A 509 -7.94 -2.52 -12.54
C ILE A 509 -7.23 -1.21 -12.89
N GLU A 510 -7.84 -0.08 -12.56
CA GLU A 510 -7.28 1.23 -12.90
C GLU A 510 -5.93 1.47 -12.23
N PHE A 511 -5.74 0.97 -11.00
CA PHE A 511 -4.48 1.11 -10.28
C PHE A 511 -3.37 0.20 -10.82
N PHE A 512 -3.68 -1.05 -11.20
CA PHE A 512 -2.67 -2.05 -11.58
C PHE A 512 -2.39 -2.15 -13.09
N LYS A 513 -3.22 -1.54 -13.97
CA LYS A 513 -3.13 -1.68 -15.43
C LYS A 513 -1.78 -1.34 -16.06
N ASP A 514 -0.98 -0.48 -15.42
CA ASP A 514 0.29 0.04 -15.96
C ASP A 514 1.47 -0.35 -15.08
N LYS A 515 1.34 -1.43 -14.29
CA LYS A 515 2.32 -1.83 -13.27
C LYS A 515 3.11 -3.09 -13.61
N GLY A 516 3.15 -3.51 -14.87
CA GLY A 516 3.99 -4.61 -15.36
C GLY A 516 3.60 -6.00 -14.85
N PHE A 517 2.29 -6.25 -14.70
CA PHE A 517 1.76 -7.57 -14.35
C PHE A 517 1.45 -8.35 -15.62
N GLU A 518 1.97 -9.57 -15.74
CA GLU A 518 1.53 -10.50 -16.78
C GLU A 518 0.13 -11.02 -16.42
N SER A 519 -0.04 -11.44 -15.17
CA SER A 519 -1.33 -11.88 -14.62
C SER A 519 -1.48 -11.46 -13.16
N LEU A 520 -2.68 -11.06 -12.77
CA LEU A 520 -2.99 -10.67 -11.39
C LEU A 520 -4.44 -11.03 -11.10
N MET A 521 -4.72 -11.74 -10.02
CA MET A 521 -6.08 -12.09 -9.59
C MET A 521 -6.28 -11.86 -8.10
N CYS A 522 -7.54 -11.67 -7.69
CA CYS A 522 -7.88 -11.67 -6.28
C CYS A 522 -7.97 -13.08 -5.69
N LEU A 523 -7.83 -13.18 -4.37
CA LEU A 523 -8.22 -14.31 -3.54
C LEU A 523 -9.39 -13.91 -2.65
N ASP A 524 -9.71 -14.70 -1.61
CA ASP A 524 -10.68 -14.25 -0.62
C ASP A 524 -10.18 -12.98 0.07
N GLY A 525 -11.08 -12.02 0.26
CA GLY A 525 -10.75 -10.68 0.75
C GLY A 525 -11.42 -10.40 2.09
N GLY A 526 -11.69 -9.11 2.34
CA GLY A 526 -12.37 -8.70 3.56
C GLY A 526 -11.60 -9.14 4.81
N LYS A 527 -12.32 -9.72 5.78
CA LYS A 527 -11.74 -10.16 7.05
C LYS A 527 -10.72 -11.30 6.91
N SER A 528 -10.70 -11.99 5.77
CA SER A 528 -9.74 -13.07 5.48
C SER A 528 -8.35 -12.54 5.07
N SER A 529 -8.24 -11.25 4.75
CA SER A 529 -7.02 -10.69 4.14
C SER A 529 -5.86 -10.65 5.13
N ILE A 530 -4.81 -11.42 4.84
CA ILE A 530 -3.59 -11.45 5.65
C ILE A 530 -2.37 -11.80 4.82
N LEU A 531 -1.25 -11.11 5.08
CA LEU A 531 0.09 -11.40 4.58
C LEU A 531 1.04 -11.49 5.76
N SER A 532 1.85 -12.55 5.80
CA SER A 532 2.95 -12.71 6.74
C SER A 532 4.24 -13.04 6.01
N VAL A 533 5.34 -12.45 6.48
CA VAL A 533 6.70 -12.69 6.02
C VAL A 533 7.57 -12.86 7.27
N ASN A 534 8.40 -13.90 7.32
CA ASN A 534 9.26 -14.22 8.46
C ASN A 534 8.50 -14.34 9.81
N GLY A 535 7.24 -14.77 9.76
CA GLY A 535 6.37 -14.90 10.94
C GLY A 535 5.80 -13.58 11.47
N GLU A 536 6.11 -12.45 10.84
CA GLU A 536 5.51 -11.15 11.13
C GLU A 536 4.32 -10.88 10.21
N ILE A 537 3.26 -10.28 10.73
CA ILE A 537 2.11 -9.86 9.91
C ILE A 537 2.41 -8.48 9.36
N ILE A 538 2.37 -8.34 8.03
CA ILE A 538 2.77 -7.11 7.35
C ILE A 538 1.63 -6.11 7.26
N ASN A 539 0.43 -6.58 6.91
CA ASN A 539 -0.74 -5.72 6.75
C ASN A 539 -1.44 -5.46 8.11
N SER A 540 -2.51 -4.67 8.12
CA SER A 540 -3.37 -4.43 9.28
C SER A 540 -4.74 -5.13 9.11
N PRO A 541 -4.88 -6.42 9.49
CA PRO A 541 -6.15 -7.14 9.37
C PRO A 541 -7.30 -6.45 10.10
N SER A 542 -8.39 -6.18 9.39
CA SER A 542 -9.52 -5.38 9.89
C SER A 542 -10.28 -5.98 11.08
N SER A 543 -10.04 -7.25 11.41
CA SER A 543 -10.70 -7.94 12.51
C SER A 543 -9.73 -8.81 13.32
N GLY A 544 -8.45 -8.44 13.33
CA GLY A 544 -7.38 -9.28 13.87
C GLY A 544 -7.02 -10.43 12.93
N VAL A 545 -6.12 -11.30 13.38
CA VAL A 545 -5.64 -12.45 12.60
C VAL A 545 -6.80 -13.40 12.30
N PRO A 546 -7.12 -13.69 11.02
CA PRO A 546 -8.24 -14.55 10.69
C PRO A 546 -7.94 -16.02 10.98
N SER A 547 -9.01 -16.78 11.20
CA SER A 547 -8.96 -18.22 11.05
C SER A 547 -9.45 -18.60 9.66
N LEU A 548 -8.67 -19.41 8.96
CA LEU A 548 -8.84 -19.71 7.54
C LEU A 548 -8.75 -21.22 7.31
N PRO A 549 -9.51 -21.79 6.35
CA PRO A 549 -9.38 -23.19 6.00
C PRO A 549 -8.13 -23.47 5.14
N VAL A 550 -7.67 -22.49 4.37
CA VAL A 550 -6.56 -22.62 3.42
C VAL A 550 -5.68 -21.38 3.47
N ILE A 551 -4.37 -21.59 3.45
CA ILE A 551 -3.36 -20.56 3.19
C ILE A 551 -2.45 -21.00 2.04
N ILE A 552 -1.88 -20.03 1.34
CA ILE A 552 -0.78 -20.23 0.40
C ILE A 552 0.51 -19.91 1.14
N THR A 553 1.54 -20.71 0.93
CA THR A 553 2.83 -20.59 1.61
C THR A 553 3.99 -20.49 0.62
N GLY A 554 5.09 -19.86 1.06
CA GLY A 554 6.35 -19.80 0.35
C GLY A 554 7.53 -20.09 1.28
N SER A 555 8.47 -20.93 0.82
CA SER A 555 9.70 -21.27 1.52
C SER A 555 10.89 -21.19 0.58
N ARG A 556 12.04 -20.67 1.06
CA ARG A 556 13.28 -20.68 0.27
C ARG A 556 13.72 -22.10 -0.06
N LYS A 557 14.32 -22.27 -1.25
CA LYS A 557 14.88 -23.54 -1.75
C LYS A 557 16.22 -23.89 -1.14
#